data_AF-A0A971X2M7-F1
#
_entry.id   AF-A0A971X2M7-F1
#
_cell.length_a   1.000
_cell.length_b   1.000
_cell.length_c   1.000
_cell.angle_alpha   90.00
_cell.angle_beta   90.00
_cell.angle_gamma   90.00
#
_symmetry.space_group_name_H-M   'P 1'
#
loop_
_entity.id
_entity.type
_entity.pdbx_description
1 polymer ?
#
loop_
_entity_poly.entity_id
_entity_poly.type
_entity_poly.pdbx_seq_one_letter_code
_entity_poly.pdbx_strand_id
1 'polypeptide(L)'
;MSIMRIRLALPLLLLLSGLGYYFELDDRLLQTTRELRTPVSERKASIWLNRYSADIQGKPIERLLKAETSGLTWHAPSNTLFTITGKIPKLAQLSLEGELLREIDLQGVADPEGVEALSDGRFALVDERRSKLVLFSLPLTDTIDLTQALQFDLGLLDDAFLYPKNKGLEGLAWDASNSRFILAKERDPHALFALSFDLAKNQAGALEELPSEELFMRDISGLDLDRRTGHLLVLSDESKLVLELDETGEPVSFMSLMLGFNGLKQSIKQAEGVAMDDQGVIYVVGEPNLFYRFVPDA
;
A
#
# COMPACT_ATOMS: atom_id res chain seq x y z
N MET A 1 -26.22 -29.18 37.34
CA MET A 1 -26.20 -28.05 36.39
C MET A 1 -24.85 -27.30 36.42
N SER A 2 -23.71 -28.00 36.37
CA SER A 2 -22.37 -27.40 36.59
C SER A 2 -21.30 -27.87 35.59
N ILE A 3 -21.33 -29.13 35.16
CA ILE A 3 -20.32 -29.69 34.24
C ILE A 3 -20.50 -29.19 32.78
N MET A 4 -21.75 -28.94 32.34
CA MET A 4 -22.04 -28.48 30.97
C MET A 4 -21.63 -27.02 30.70
N ARG A 5 -21.65 -26.15 31.73
CA ARG A 5 -21.21 -24.75 31.63
C ARG A 5 -19.69 -24.64 31.52
N ILE A 6 -18.94 -25.49 32.23
CA ILE A 6 -17.47 -25.56 32.13
C ILE A 6 -17.03 -26.13 30.76
N ARG A 7 -17.76 -27.11 30.21
CA ARG A 7 -17.48 -27.68 28.89
C ARG A 7 -17.67 -26.71 27.71
N LEU A 8 -18.49 -25.67 27.87
CA LEU A 8 -18.68 -24.63 26.86
C LEU A 8 -17.73 -23.42 27.07
N ALA A 9 -17.17 -23.25 28.26
CA ALA A 9 -16.27 -22.14 28.56
C ALA A 9 -14.90 -22.27 27.86
N LEU A 10 -14.31 -23.47 27.85
CA LEU A 10 -13.04 -23.71 27.18
C LEU A 10 -13.08 -23.50 25.65
N PRO A 11 -14.05 -24.07 24.90
CA PRO A 11 -14.12 -23.83 23.46
C PRO A 11 -14.47 -22.38 23.13
N LEU A 12 -15.27 -21.71 23.96
CA LEU A 12 -15.53 -20.27 23.80
C LEU A 12 -14.27 -19.44 24.04
N LEU A 13 -13.47 -19.77 25.06
CA LEU A 13 -12.20 -19.08 25.31
C LEU A 13 -11.22 -19.28 24.15
N LEU A 14 -11.07 -20.51 23.65
CA LEU A 14 -10.24 -20.80 22.48
C LEU A 14 -10.71 -20.05 21.24
N LEU A 15 -12.04 -19.97 21.03
CA LEU A 15 -12.62 -19.20 19.93
C LEU A 15 -12.30 -17.71 20.08
N LEU A 16 -12.50 -17.13 21.27
CA LEU A 16 -12.21 -15.71 21.53
C LEU A 16 -10.72 -15.40 21.43
N SER A 17 -9.84 -16.28 21.91
CA SER A 17 -8.39 -16.15 21.74
C SER A 17 -7.99 -16.25 20.27
N GLY A 18 -8.58 -17.19 19.52
CA GLY A 18 -8.35 -17.33 18.08
C GLY A 18 -8.82 -16.11 17.30
N LEU A 19 -9.99 -15.54 17.64
CA LEU A 19 -10.47 -14.28 17.06
C LEU A 19 -9.57 -13.10 17.44
N GLY A 20 -9.13 -13.04 18.70
CA GLY A 20 -8.20 -12.01 19.16
C GLY A 20 -6.89 -12.00 18.38
N TYR A 21 -6.32 -13.18 18.17
CA TYR A 21 -5.13 -13.38 17.36
C TYR A 21 -5.37 -13.04 15.88
N TYR A 22 -6.47 -13.53 15.29
CA TYR A 22 -6.77 -13.31 13.87
C TYR A 22 -7.03 -11.85 13.50
N PHE A 23 -7.56 -11.05 14.43
CA PHE A 23 -7.83 -9.62 14.25
C PHE A 23 -6.76 -8.72 14.89
N GLU A 24 -5.63 -9.30 15.33
CA GLU A 24 -4.49 -8.57 15.91
C GLU A 24 -4.95 -7.61 17.05
N LEU A 25 -5.91 -8.05 17.88
CA LEU A 25 -6.57 -7.17 18.85
C LEU A 25 -5.63 -6.71 19.98
N ASP A 26 -4.66 -7.54 20.33
CA ASP A 26 -3.61 -7.22 21.30
C ASP A 26 -2.68 -6.13 20.78
N ASP A 27 -2.22 -6.23 19.54
CA ASP A 27 -1.37 -5.22 18.93
C ASP A 27 -2.12 -3.90 18.70
N ARG A 28 -3.35 -3.96 18.18
CA ARG A 28 -4.19 -2.75 18.03
C ARG A 28 -4.45 -2.07 19.37
N LEU A 29 -4.67 -2.84 20.44
CA LEU A 29 -4.87 -2.29 21.78
C LEU A 29 -3.58 -1.66 22.33
N LEU A 30 -2.44 -2.31 22.10
CA LEU A 30 -1.13 -1.78 22.46
C LEU A 30 -0.86 -0.47 21.72
N GLN A 31 -1.07 -0.44 20.41
CA GLN A 31 -0.88 0.75 19.58
C GLN A 31 -1.84 1.87 19.98
N THR A 32 -3.13 1.58 20.15
CA THR A 32 -4.11 2.56 20.66
C THR A 32 -3.66 3.15 22.00
N THR A 33 -3.07 2.33 22.88
CA THR A 33 -2.55 2.79 24.17
C THR A 33 -1.33 3.70 24.01
N ARG A 34 -0.44 3.42 23.05
CA ARG A 34 0.70 4.29 22.68
C ARG A 34 0.19 5.62 22.13
N GLU A 35 -0.75 5.58 21.20
CA GLU A 35 -1.36 6.75 20.57
C GLU A 35 -1.99 7.70 21.61
N LEU A 36 -2.73 7.14 22.58
CA LEU A 36 -3.35 7.93 23.67
C LEU A 36 -2.32 8.67 24.52
N ARG A 37 -1.10 8.13 24.64
CA ARG A 37 0.02 8.72 25.42
C ARG A 37 0.94 9.61 24.58
N THR A 38 0.83 9.56 23.26
CA THR A 38 1.69 10.31 22.34
C THR A 38 1.47 11.82 22.51
N PRO A 39 2.51 12.66 22.69
CA PRO A 39 2.38 14.11 22.83
C PRO A 39 1.76 14.80 21.61
N VAL A 40 0.99 15.86 21.81
CA VAL A 40 0.32 16.62 20.73
C VAL A 40 1.31 17.15 19.67
N SER A 41 2.53 17.51 20.06
CA SER A 41 3.56 17.95 19.11
C SER A 41 3.97 16.86 18.13
N GLU A 42 4.09 15.62 18.61
CA GLU A 42 4.43 14.45 17.81
C GLU A 42 3.27 14.09 16.88
N ARG A 43 2.03 14.09 17.39
CA ARG A 43 0.81 13.91 16.57
C ARG A 43 0.67 14.93 15.44
N LYS A 44 1.18 16.15 15.62
CA LYS A 44 1.17 17.20 14.59
C LYS A 44 2.30 17.05 13.59
N ALA A 45 3.39 16.41 13.99
CA ALA A 45 4.54 16.12 13.14
C ALA A 45 4.31 14.85 12.30
N SER A 46 3.38 13.98 12.67
CA SER A 46 2.97 12.78 11.94
C SER A 46 1.86 13.05 10.91
N ILE A 47 1.45 12.02 10.18
CA ILE A 47 0.20 11.95 9.41
C ILE A 47 -0.98 11.85 10.38
N TRP A 48 -0.84 10.99 11.39
CA TRP A 48 -1.82 10.76 12.46
C TRP A 48 -3.16 10.21 11.94
N LEU A 49 -3.12 8.98 11.43
CA LEU A 49 -4.20 8.29 10.72
C LEU A 49 -5.54 8.20 11.48
N ASN A 50 -5.53 8.28 12.81
CA ASN A 50 -6.74 8.27 13.64
C ASN A 50 -7.72 9.39 13.33
N ARG A 51 -7.26 10.51 12.76
CA ARG A 51 -8.10 11.67 12.43
C ARG A 51 -8.79 11.55 11.07
N TYR A 52 -8.59 10.47 10.33
CA TYR A 52 -9.09 10.36 8.97
C TYR A 52 -10.50 9.79 8.93
N SER A 53 -11.34 10.33 8.06
CA SER A 53 -12.70 9.86 7.83
C SER A 53 -13.00 9.73 6.33
N ALA A 54 -13.65 8.64 5.94
CA ALA A 54 -13.99 8.38 4.54
C ALA A 54 -15.16 9.24 4.05
N ASP A 55 -14.94 10.04 3.01
CA ASP A 55 -15.97 10.88 2.37
C ASP A 55 -16.45 10.30 1.02
N ILE A 56 -15.57 9.57 0.31
CA ILE A 56 -15.92 8.70 -0.83
C ILE A 56 -15.68 7.25 -0.42
N GLN A 57 -16.68 6.39 -0.61
CA GLN A 57 -16.65 5.01 -0.13
C GLN A 57 -17.13 4.04 -1.22
N GLY A 58 -16.25 3.16 -1.67
CA GLY A 58 -16.59 2.04 -2.56
C GLY A 58 -17.14 2.49 -3.91
N LYS A 59 -16.67 3.62 -4.44
CA LYS A 59 -17.10 4.14 -5.73
C LYS A 59 -16.52 3.26 -6.85
N PRO A 60 -17.33 2.61 -7.70
CA PRO A 60 -16.79 1.81 -8.79
C PRO A 60 -16.10 2.70 -9.84
N ILE A 61 -14.92 2.29 -10.28
CA ILE A 61 -14.24 2.87 -11.45
C ILE A 61 -14.79 2.15 -12.68
N GLU A 62 -15.94 2.60 -13.19
CA GLU A 62 -16.83 1.83 -14.10
C GLU A 62 -16.14 1.19 -15.32
N ARG A 63 -15.13 1.83 -15.89
CA ARG A 63 -14.44 1.31 -17.08
C ARG A 63 -13.36 0.27 -16.78
N LEU A 64 -12.93 0.15 -15.52
CA LEU A 64 -12.00 -0.88 -15.04
C LEU A 64 -12.69 -2.16 -14.54
N LEU A 65 -14.02 -2.33 -14.70
CA LEU A 65 -14.77 -3.48 -14.16
C LEU A 65 -14.27 -4.88 -14.59
N LYS A 66 -13.43 -4.97 -15.61
CA LYS A 66 -12.84 -6.24 -16.10
C LYS A 66 -11.40 -6.47 -15.64
N ALA A 67 -10.84 -5.53 -14.88
CA ALA A 67 -9.46 -5.51 -14.46
C ALA A 67 -9.41 -5.31 -12.94
N GLU A 68 -8.47 -5.99 -12.29
CA GLU A 68 -8.23 -5.89 -10.85
C GLU A 68 -7.23 -4.75 -10.63
N THR A 69 -7.63 -3.70 -9.91
CA THR A 69 -6.76 -2.57 -9.58
C THR A 69 -5.71 -2.99 -8.56
N SER A 70 -4.46 -2.63 -8.80
CA SER A 70 -3.34 -2.84 -7.89
C SER A 70 -2.44 -1.60 -7.93
N GLY A 71 -1.85 -1.23 -6.80
CA GLY A 71 -1.01 -0.05 -6.64
C GLY A 71 -1.74 1.28 -6.85
N LEU A 72 -1.23 2.33 -6.23
CA LEU A 72 -1.75 3.69 -6.41
C LEU A 72 -0.64 4.69 -6.14
N THR A 73 -0.58 5.76 -6.93
CA THR A 73 0.34 6.86 -6.69
C THR A 73 -0.31 8.19 -7.06
N TRP A 74 0.07 9.26 -6.36
CA TRP A 74 -0.33 10.61 -6.71
C TRP A 74 0.74 11.31 -7.54
N HIS A 75 0.34 11.82 -8.71
CA HIS A 75 1.22 12.51 -9.62
C HIS A 75 1.03 14.03 -9.50
N ALA A 76 1.91 14.67 -8.71
CA ALA A 76 1.85 16.10 -8.40
C ALA A 76 1.71 17.03 -9.63
N PRO A 77 2.46 16.84 -10.74
CA PRO A 77 2.37 17.77 -11.88
C PRO A 77 0.99 17.85 -12.54
N SER A 78 0.23 16.75 -12.57
CA SER A 78 -1.13 16.74 -13.13
C SER A 78 -2.21 16.84 -12.06
N ASN A 79 -1.85 16.74 -10.78
CA ASN A 79 -2.76 16.61 -9.65
C ASN A 79 -3.83 15.53 -9.86
N THR A 80 -3.38 14.34 -10.25
CA THR A 80 -4.22 13.18 -10.51
C THR A 80 -3.59 11.94 -9.90
N LEU A 81 -4.38 10.90 -9.72
CA LEU A 81 -3.90 9.59 -9.28
C LEU A 81 -3.59 8.71 -10.48
N PHE A 82 -2.71 7.74 -10.28
CA PHE A 82 -2.44 6.67 -11.23
C PHE A 82 -2.48 5.33 -10.50
N THR A 83 -3.22 4.38 -11.05
CA THR A 83 -3.28 2.98 -10.59
C THR A 83 -2.94 2.08 -11.77
N ILE A 84 -2.54 0.84 -11.48
CA ILE A 84 -2.30 -0.18 -12.51
C ILE A 84 -3.29 -1.32 -12.34
N THR A 85 -3.29 -2.24 -13.30
CA THR A 85 -4.10 -3.45 -13.23
C THR A 85 -3.25 -4.67 -13.56
N GLY A 86 -3.38 -5.75 -12.79
CA GLY A 86 -2.52 -6.94 -12.89
C GLY A 86 -2.72 -7.74 -14.19
N LYS A 87 -3.65 -8.69 -14.19
CA LYS A 87 -3.88 -9.65 -15.30
C LYS A 87 -4.15 -9.04 -16.68
N ILE A 88 -4.67 -7.82 -16.73
CA ILE A 88 -4.84 -7.03 -17.96
C ILE A 88 -4.00 -5.76 -17.78
N PRO A 89 -2.69 -5.78 -18.11
CA PRO A 89 -1.79 -4.69 -17.77
C PRO A 89 -2.19 -3.35 -18.39
N LYS A 90 -2.62 -2.43 -17.53
CA LYS A 90 -2.95 -1.04 -17.90
C LYS A 90 -2.41 -0.10 -16.84
N LEU A 91 -2.13 1.13 -17.25
CA LEU A 91 -1.96 2.28 -16.37
C LEU A 91 -3.19 3.17 -16.53
N ALA A 92 -3.92 3.39 -15.45
CA ALA A 92 -5.14 4.18 -15.43
C ALA A 92 -4.91 5.48 -14.65
N GLN A 93 -5.17 6.62 -15.30
CA GLN A 93 -5.16 7.93 -14.67
C GLN A 93 -6.55 8.23 -14.11
N LEU A 94 -6.63 8.59 -12.82
CA LEU A 94 -7.87 8.91 -12.13
C LEU A 94 -7.85 10.36 -11.63
N SER A 95 -9.01 11.00 -11.60
CA SER A 95 -9.20 12.22 -10.79
C SER A 95 -9.15 11.91 -9.29
N LEU A 96 -9.04 12.95 -8.46
CA LEU A 96 -9.12 12.83 -6.99
C LEU A 96 -10.52 12.42 -6.50
N GLU A 97 -11.52 12.42 -7.37
CA GLU A 97 -12.87 11.93 -7.12
C GLU A 97 -13.09 10.48 -7.60
N GLY A 98 -12.05 9.83 -8.14
CA GLY A 98 -12.13 8.45 -8.65
C GLY A 98 -12.79 8.30 -10.03
N GLU A 99 -12.90 9.38 -10.80
CA GLU A 99 -13.27 9.31 -12.22
C GLU A 99 -12.06 8.88 -13.06
N LEU A 100 -12.25 7.93 -13.97
CA LEU A 100 -11.23 7.54 -14.94
C LEU A 100 -11.06 8.62 -16.01
N LEU A 101 -9.83 9.13 -16.14
CA LEU A 101 -9.47 10.17 -17.09
C LEU A 101 -8.80 9.59 -18.36
N ARG A 102 -7.94 8.59 -18.19
CA ARG A 102 -7.16 8.00 -19.27
C ARG A 102 -6.75 6.56 -18.94
N GLU A 103 -6.65 5.71 -19.96
CA GLU A 103 -6.11 4.36 -19.88
C GLU A 103 -4.96 4.21 -20.86
N ILE A 104 -3.88 3.54 -20.45
CA ILE A 104 -2.71 3.27 -21.27
C ILE A 104 -2.42 1.78 -21.19
N ASP A 105 -2.43 1.08 -22.34
CA ASP A 105 -2.09 -0.34 -22.40
C ASP A 105 -0.59 -0.57 -22.19
N LEU A 106 -0.25 -1.37 -21.17
CA LEU A 106 1.13 -1.71 -20.83
C LEU A 106 1.53 -3.01 -21.53
N GLN A 107 2.44 -2.94 -22.49
CA GLN A 107 3.01 -4.10 -23.14
C GLN A 107 4.37 -4.44 -22.51
N GLY A 108 4.75 -5.71 -22.55
CA GLY A 108 6.07 -6.12 -22.05
C GLY A 108 6.13 -6.32 -20.53
N VAL A 109 5.01 -6.25 -19.82
CA VAL A 109 4.86 -6.65 -18.41
C VAL A 109 3.90 -7.84 -18.29
N ALA A 110 3.91 -8.51 -17.14
CA ALA A 110 3.20 -9.78 -16.96
C ALA A 110 2.19 -9.77 -15.81
N ASP A 111 2.52 -9.19 -14.66
CA ASP A 111 1.64 -9.00 -13.51
C ASP A 111 2.13 -7.80 -12.70
N PRO A 112 1.80 -6.56 -13.13
CA PRO A 112 2.25 -5.38 -12.42
C PRO A 112 1.37 -5.14 -11.19
N GLU A 113 1.99 -4.97 -10.01
CA GLU A 113 1.28 -4.85 -8.71
C GLU A 113 1.50 -3.50 -8.02
N GLY A 114 2.72 -2.97 -8.03
CA GLY A 114 3.02 -1.62 -7.50
C GLY A 114 3.30 -0.61 -8.61
N VAL A 115 2.88 0.64 -8.45
CA VAL A 115 3.20 1.78 -9.33
C VAL A 115 3.54 3.01 -8.50
N GLU A 116 4.54 3.77 -8.94
CA GLU A 116 4.99 4.96 -8.20
C GLU A 116 5.45 6.11 -9.11
N ALA A 117 5.05 7.34 -8.79
CA ALA A 117 5.46 8.55 -9.48
C ALA A 117 6.76 9.13 -8.88
N LEU A 118 7.80 9.28 -9.71
CA LEU A 118 9.13 9.65 -9.26
C LEU A 118 9.36 11.16 -9.27
N SER A 119 10.34 11.59 -8.46
CA SER A 119 10.72 13.00 -8.36
C SER A 119 11.26 13.64 -9.65
N ASP A 120 11.70 12.83 -10.63
CA ASP A 120 12.18 13.30 -11.94
C ASP A 120 11.08 13.28 -13.04
N GLY A 121 9.82 13.01 -12.66
CA GLY A 121 8.67 12.97 -13.56
C GLY A 121 8.51 11.65 -14.31
N ARG A 122 9.36 10.66 -14.07
CA ARG A 122 9.12 9.28 -14.52
C ARG A 122 8.15 8.55 -13.60
N PHE A 123 7.75 7.38 -14.05
CA PHE A 123 7.03 6.39 -13.28
C PHE A 123 7.90 5.15 -13.10
N ALA A 124 7.69 4.45 -12.00
CA ALA A 124 8.18 3.11 -11.77
C ALA A 124 7.00 2.16 -11.56
N LEU A 125 7.19 0.89 -11.90
CA LEU A 125 6.29 -0.19 -11.47
C LEU A 125 7.10 -1.44 -11.10
N VAL A 126 6.49 -2.33 -10.32
CA VAL A 126 6.99 -3.68 -10.07
C VAL A 126 6.15 -4.71 -10.82
N ASP A 127 6.80 -5.66 -11.50
CA ASP A 127 6.18 -6.81 -12.18
C ASP A 127 6.47 -8.07 -11.37
N GLU A 128 5.49 -8.54 -10.59
CA GLU A 128 5.62 -9.63 -9.63
C GLU A 128 6.10 -10.91 -10.32
N ARG A 129 5.42 -11.27 -11.41
CA ARG A 129 5.69 -12.52 -12.15
C ARG A 129 7.05 -12.55 -12.83
N ARG A 130 7.68 -11.39 -13.06
CA ARG A 130 9.02 -11.29 -13.65
C ARG A 130 10.09 -10.88 -12.66
N SER A 131 9.72 -10.53 -11.43
CA SER A 131 10.63 -10.01 -10.40
C SER A 131 11.38 -8.76 -10.87
N LYS A 132 10.67 -7.81 -11.51
CA LYS A 132 11.31 -6.62 -12.11
C LYS A 132 10.81 -5.31 -11.56
N LEU A 133 11.74 -4.38 -11.37
CA LEU A 133 11.45 -2.95 -11.27
C LEU A 133 11.62 -2.32 -12.66
N VAL A 134 10.60 -1.60 -13.14
CA VAL A 134 10.56 -1.03 -14.48
C VAL A 134 10.33 0.47 -14.40
N LEU A 135 11.23 1.28 -14.97
CA LEU A 135 11.13 2.74 -15.00
C LEU A 135 10.81 3.22 -16.42
N PHE A 136 9.82 4.09 -16.53
CA PHE A 136 9.33 4.61 -17.81
C PHE A 136 8.84 6.05 -17.69
N SER A 137 8.75 6.75 -18.83
CA SER A 137 8.13 8.07 -18.89
C SER A 137 6.68 7.92 -19.33
N LEU A 138 5.79 8.77 -18.80
CA LEU A 138 4.38 8.75 -19.18
C LEU A 138 4.24 9.00 -20.71
N PRO A 139 3.65 8.08 -21.48
CA PRO A 139 3.53 8.23 -22.92
C PRO A 139 2.45 9.24 -23.29
N LEU A 140 2.57 9.86 -24.48
CA LEU A 140 1.50 10.65 -25.09
C LEU A 140 0.43 9.79 -25.79
N THR A 141 0.73 8.50 -26.02
CA THR A 141 -0.15 7.51 -26.66
C THR A 141 -0.85 6.63 -25.62
N ASP A 142 -1.95 6.00 -25.99
CA ASP A 142 -2.70 5.09 -25.10
C ASP A 142 -2.12 3.68 -25.03
N THR A 143 -0.85 3.53 -25.41
CA THR A 143 -0.07 2.30 -25.25
C THR A 143 1.40 2.62 -25.07
N ILE A 144 2.11 1.76 -24.36
CA ILE A 144 3.57 1.78 -24.19
C ILE A 144 4.13 0.37 -24.19
N ASP A 145 5.25 0.17 -24.88
CA ASP A 145 6.04 -1.06 -24.83
C ASP A 145 7.19 -0.91 -23.82
N LEU A 146 7.05 -1.59 -22.68
CA LEU A 146 8.01 -1.55 -21.59
C LEU A 146 9.17 -2.52 -21.79
N THR A 147 9.20 -3.34 -22.85
CA THR A 147 10.37 -4.21 -23.14
C THR A 147 11.66 -3.41 -23.41
N GLN A 148 11.52 -2.16 -23.85
CA GLN A 148 12.63 -1.22 -24.10
C GLN A 148 12.85 -0.23 -22.96
N ALA A 149 12.03 -0.30 -21.90
CA ALA A 149 12.18 0.53 -20.72
C ALA A 149 13.43 0.12 -19.92
N LEU A 150 13.83 0.99 -18.98
CA LEU A 150 14.87 0.64 -18.03
C LEU A 150 14.31 -0.38 -17.04
N GLN A 151 14.96 -1.54 -16.93
CA GLN A 151 14.52 -2.63 -16.07
C GLN A 151 15.65 -3.10 -15.16
N PHE A 152 15.31 -3.39 -13.91
CA PHE A 152 16.20 -4.03 -12.94
C PHE A 152 15.58 -5.35 -12.53
N ASP A 153 16.39 -6.41 -12.58
CA ASP A 153 16.00 -7.74 -12.15
C ASP A 153 16.21 -7.84 -10.64
N LEU A 154 15.12 -7.74 -9.88
CA LEU A 154 15.11 -7.80 -8.43
C LEU A 154 15.39 -9.23 -7.95
N GLY A 155 15.04 -10.25 -8.74
CA GLY A 155 15.34 -11.65 -8.43
C GLY A 155 16.83 -11.98 -8.45
N LEU A 156 17.68 -11.12 -9.02
CA LEU A 156 19.14 -11.22 -8.92
C LEU A 156 19.70 -10.58 -7.64
N LEU A 157 18.91 -9.75 -6.96
CA LEU A 157 19.33 -9.03 -5.75
C LEU A 157 18.99 -9.82 -4.49
N ASP A 158 17.82 -10.46 -4.46
CA ASP A 158 17.39 -11.30 -3.33
C ASP A 158 16.35 -12.35 -3.78
N ASP A 159 16.44 -13.55 -3.20
CA ASP A 159 15.51 -14.65 -3.47
C ASP A 159 14.09 -14.35 -2.98
N ALA A 160 13.93 -13.41 -2.04
CA ALA A 160 12.64 -12.91 -1.54
C ALA A 160 11.72 -12.40 -2.65
N PHE A 161 12.28 -11.98 -3.80
CA PHE A 161 11.53 -11.47 -4.94
C PHE A 161 11.20 -12.54 -6.00
N LEU A 162 11.66 -13.79 -5.86
CA LEU A 162 11.46 -14.84 -6.87
C LEU A 162 10.03 -15.43 -6.86
N TYR A 163 9.49 -15.66 -8.07
CA TYR A 163 8.18 -16.26 -8.27
C TYR A 163 8.24 -17.77 -8.65
N PRO A 164 7.42 -18.69 -8.05
CA PRO A 164 6.60 -18.51 -6.86
C PRO A 164 7.29 -19.18 -5.68
N LYS A 165 7.64 -18.42 -4.62
CA LYS A 165 7.05 -18.62 -3.29
C LYS A 165 7.78 -17.78 -2.23
N ASN A 166 7.12 -17.03 -1.35
CA ASN A 166 5.70 -16.91 -1.06
C ASN A 166 5.29 -15.43 -1.10
N LYS A 167 4.42 -15.12 -2.07
CA LYS A 167 3.54 -13.96 -2.21
C LYS A 167 4.27 -12.61 -2.34
N GLY A 168 4.36 -12.18 -3.60
CA GLY A 168 5.51 -11.49 -4.18
C GLY A 168 5.53 -9.98 -3.97
N LEU A 169 6.06 -9.28 -4.97
CA LEU A 169 6.16 -7.83 -4.99
C LEU A 169 4.77 -7.21 -5.09
N GLU A 170 4.37 -6.45 -4.08
CA GLU A 170 3.05 -5.79 -4.03
C GLU A 170 3.19 -4.26 -3.99
N GLY A 171 4.01 -3.79 -3.04
CA GLY A 171 4.13 -2.38 -2.73
C GLY A 171 5.38 -1.75 -3.32
N LEU A 172 5.24 -0.51 -3.78
CA LEU A 172 6.33 0.32 -4.29
C LEU A 172 6.10 1.76 -3.82
N ALA A 173 7.10 2.37 -3.17
CA ALA A 173 7.11 3.79 -2.84
C ALA A 173 8.48 4.44 -3.13
N TRP A 174 8.49 5.76 -3.34
CA TRP A 174 9.72 6.52 -3.60
C TRP A 174 10.08 7.44 -2.43
N ASP A 175 11.18 7.12 -1.75
CA ASP A 175 11.79 7.99 -0.73
C ASP A 175 12.76 8.96 -1.42
N ALA A 176 12.24 10.12 -1.79
CA ALA A 176 13.02 11.16 -2.47
C ALA A 176 14.16 11.73 -1.61
N SER A 177 13.96 11.82 -0.29
CA SER A 177 14.96 12.35 0.65
C SER A 177 16.21 11.48 0.72
N ASN A 178 16.04 10.16 0.68
CA ASN A 178 17.13 9.20 0.77
C ASN A 178 17.51 8.58 -0.59
N SER A 179 16.83 8.97 -1.67
CA SER A 179 17.05 8.46 -3.04
C SER A 179 17.00 6.93 -3.10
N ARG A 180 15.89 6.36 -2.65
CA ARG A 180 15.68 4.90 -2.61
C ARG A 180 14.23 4.53 -2.90
N PHE A 181 14.05 3.36 -3.49
CA PHE A 181 12.75 2.71 -3.55
C PHE A 181 12.50 1.94 -2.25
N ILE A 182 11.26 1.99 -1.77
CA ILE A 182 10.77 1.06 -0.75
C ILE A 182 9.93 0.00 -1.48
N LEU A 183 10.29 -1.27 -1.30
CA LEU A 183 9.66 -2.42 -1.93
C LEU A 183 9.01 -3.28 -0.84
N ALA A 184 7.82 -3.80 -1.10
CA ALA A 184 7.16 -4.75 -0.20
C ALA A 184 7.06 -6.15 -0.82
N LYS A 185 7.30 -7.15 0.01
CA LYS A 185 6.90 -8.53 -0.20
C LYS A 185 5.62 -8.81 0.58
N GLU A 186 4.59 -9.34 -0.08
CA GLU A 186 3.21 -9.43 0.45
C GLU A 186 3.14 -10.12 1.81
N ARG A 187 3.59 -11.38 1.92
CA ARG A 187 3.34 -12.24 3.10
C ARG A 187 4.21 -13.50 3.10
N ASP A 188 4.11 -14.34 4.15
CA ASP A 188 4.84 -15.61 4.30
C ASP A 188 6.39 -15.52 4.23
N PRO A 189 7.08 -14.72 5.09
CA PRO A 189 6.59 -13.58 5.87
C PRO A 189 6.51 -12.32 5.00
N HIS A 190 5.74 -11.31 5.42
CA HIS A 190 5.80 -9.99 4.77
C HIS A 190 7.14 -9.33 5.09
N ALA A 191 7.67 -8.54 4.15
CA ALA A 191 8.96 -7.87 4.33
C ALA A 191 9.03 -6.53 3.60
N LEU A 192 9.82 -5.60 4.12
CA LEU A 192 10.11 -4.31 3.50
C LEU A 192 11.59 -4.24 3.11
N PHE A 193 11.88 -3.64 1.95
CA PHE A 193 13.25 -3.45 1.48
C PHE A 193 13.47 -2.03 0.98
N ALA A 194 14.65 -1.49 1.25
CA ALA A 194 15.16 -0.25 0.70
C ALA A 194 16.17 -0.54 -0.42
N LEU A 195 15.86 -0.13 -1.64
CA LEU A 195 16.79 -0.20 -2.78
C LEU A 195 17.29 1.19 -3.13
N SER A 196 18.56 1.47 -2.84
CA SER A 196 19.21 2.73 -3.22
C SER A 196 19.16 2.92 -4.74
N PHE A 197 18.86 4.13 -5.20
CA PHE A 197 18.73 4.41 -6.64
C PHE A 197 19.18 5.82 -7.04
N ASP A 198 20.12 5.89 -7.98
CA ASP A 198 20.53 7.15 -8.60
C ASP A 198 19.69 7.39 -9.87
N LEU A 199 18.67 8.26 -9.76
CA LEU A 199 17.78 8.60 -10.88
C LEU A 199 18.53 9.22 -12.07
N ALA A 200 19.58 10.01 -11.82
CA ALA A 200 20.33 10.69 -12.87
C ALA A 200 21.23 9.73 -13.65
N LYS A 201 21.80 8.73 -12.97
CA LYS A 201 22.65 7.70 -13.60
C LYS A 201 21.89 6.45 -14.02
N ASN A 202 20.62 6.32 -13.67
CA ASN A 202 19.82 5.12 -13.90
C ASN A 202 20.50 3.87 -13.32
N GLN A 203 20.93 3.97 -12.06
CA GLN A 203 21.71 2.92 -11.42
C GLN A 203 21.12 2.52 -10.07
N ALA A 204 20.81 1.24 -9.92
CA ALA A 204 20.50 0.63 -8.64
C ALA A 204 21.78 0.40 -7.82
N GLY A 205 21.66 0.62 -6.51
CA GLY A 205 22.73 0.46 -5.52
C GLY A 205 22.50 -0.73 -4.60
N ALA A 206 22.77 -0.52 -3.31
CA ALA A 206 22.55 -1.53 -2.29
C ALA A 206 21.05 -1.76 -2.03
N LEU A 207 20.72 -3.02 -1.75
CA LEU A 207 19.44 -3.45 -1.20
C LEU A 207 19.63 -3.73 0.30
N GLU A 208 18.72 -3.21 1.12
CA GLU A 208 18.70 -3.39 2.56
C GLU A 208 17.30 -3.85 2.98
N GLU A 209 17.21 -4.88 3.81
CA GLU A 209 15.95 -5.27 4.46
C GLU A 209 15.66 -4.31 5.63
N LEU A 210 14.43 -3.82 5.68
CA LEU A 210 13.97 -2.90 6.71
C LEU A 210 13.23 -3.67 7.82
N PRO A 211 13.21 -3.14 9.06
CA PRO A 211 12.43 -3.75 10.13
C PRO A 211 10.94 -3.87 9.75
N SER A 212 10.43 -5.10 9.69
CA SER A 212 9.01 -5.35 9.39
C SER A 212 8.40 -6.49 10.21
N GLU A 213 9.17 -7.21 11.02
CA GLU A 213 8.67 -8.37 11.79
C GLU A 213 7.66 -8.00 12.89
N GLU A 214 7.75 -6.78 13.41
CA GLU A 214 6.88 -6.27 14.49
C GLU A 214 5.64 -5.52 13.96
N LEU A 215 5.44 -5.50 12.65
CA LEU A 215 4.24 -4.90 12.07
C LEU A 215 3.03 -5.77 12.42
N PHE A 216 2.02 -5.16 13.02
CA PHE A 216 0.78 -5.86 13.41
C PHE A 216 -0.19 -6.05 12.24
N MET A 217 0.33 -6.65 11.17
CA MET A 217 -0.40 -6.95 9.94
C MET A 217 -0.05 -8.34 9.44
N ARG A 218 -0.95 -8.93 8.65
CA ARG A 218 -0.74 -10.26 8.07
C ARG A 218 -0.11 -10.22 6.69
N ASP A 219 -0.29 -9.12 5.98
CA ASP A 219 0.18 -8.88 4.63
C ASP A 219 0.50 -7.40 4.39
N ILE A 220 1.18 -7.12 3.29
CA ILE A 220 1.35 -5.78 2.73
C ILE A 220 0.80 -5.80 1.31
N SER A 221 -0.20 -4.97 1.03
CA SER A 221 -0.88 -4.85 -0.27
C SER A 221 -0.70 -3.48 -0.92
N GLY A 222 0.11 -2.60 -0.33
CA GLY A 222 0.39 -1.29 -0.91
C GLY A 222 1.28 -0.44 -0.03
N LEU A 223 2.02 0.47 -0.65
CA LEU A 223 2.90 1.42 0.00
C LEU A 223 2.69 2.82 -0.57
N ASP A 224 2.89 3.83 0.26
CA ASP A 224 3.13 5.21 -0.15
C ASP A 224 3.98 5.93 0.91
N LEU A 225 4.60 7.06 0.57
CA LEU A 225 5.46 7.82 1.48
C LEU A 225 5.02 9.28 1.56
N ASP A 226 4.70 9.75 2.77
CA ASP A 226 4.39 11.17 2.99
C ASP A 226 5.66 12.01 2.89
N ARG A 227 5.77 12.80 1.84
CA ARG A 227 6.91 13.70 1.60
C ARG A 227 7.06 14.77 2.66
N ARG A 228 6.00 15.11 3.41
CA ARG A 228 6.04 16.12 4.47
C ARG A 228 6.72 15.61 5.73
N THR A 229 6.52 14.34 6.07
CA THR A 229 7.00 13.75 7.34
C THR A 229 8.10 12.73 7.15
N GLY A 230 8.28 12.19 5.95
CA GLY A 230 9.14 11.04 5.69
C GLY A 230 8.52 9.71 6.13
N HIS A 231 7.28 9.71 6.60
CA HIS A 231 6.62 8.51 7.12
C HIS A 231 6.06 7.64 6.00
N LEU A 232 6.13 6.33 6.21
CA LEU A 232 5.63 5.33 5.27
C LEU A 232 4.18 4.96 5.64
N LEU A 233 3.29 4.95 4.65
CA LEU A 233 1.99 4.31 4.71
C LEU A 233 2.12 2.87 4.22
N VAL A 234 1.71 1.93 5.06
CA VAL A 234 1.70 0.50 4.74
C VAL A 234 0.25 0.01 4.77
N LEU A 235 -0.26 -0.40 3.62
CA LEU A 235 -1.61 -0.93 3.47
C LEU A 235 -1.59 -2.45 3.67
N SER A 236 -2.57 -2.97 4.42
CA SER A 236 -2.80 -4.40 4.58
C SER A 236 -4.23 -4.73 4.22
N ASP A 237 -4.42 -5.57 3.22
CA ASP A 237 -5.74 -6.10 2.92
C ASP A 237 -6.19 -7.04 4.03
N GLU A 238 -5.41 -8.08 4.33
CA GLU A 238 -5.84 -9.13 5.23
C GLU A 238 -6.18 -8.58 6.63
N SER A 239 -5.39 -7.62 7.15
CA SER A 239 -5.62 -6.97 8.43
C SER A 239 -6.50 -5.70 8.33
N LYS A 240 -6.98 -5.32 7.14
CA LYS A 240 -7.96 -4.25 6.93
C LYS A 240 -7.54 -2.94 7.60
N LEU A 241 -6.31 -2.49 7.36
CA LEU A 241 -5.78 -1.27 7.95
C LEU A 241 -4.78 -0.56 7.03
N VAL A 242 -4.58 0.72 7.30
CA VAL A 242 -3.38 1.46 6.88
C VAL A 242 -2.57 1.73 8.14
N LEU A 243 -1.28 1.41 8.11
CA LEU A 243 -0.33 1.67 9.17
C LEU A 243 0.60 2.82 8.78
N GLU A 244 0.87 3.72 9.71
CA GLU A 244 1.89 4.77 9.57
C GLU A 244 3.15 4.32 10.30
N LEU A 245 4.29 4.28 9.59
CA LEU A 245 5.62 4.05 10.16
C LEU A 245 6.45 5.31 10.09
N ASP A 246 7.22 5.61 11.13
CA ASP A 246 8.23 6.67 11.08
C ASP A 246 9.45 6.26 10.25
N GLU A 247 10.43 7.17 10.13
CA GLU A 247 11.66 6.95 9.37
C GLU A 247 12.52 5.77 9.90
N THR A 248 12.28 5.32 11.13
CA THR A 248 12.96 4.19 11.77
C THR A 248 12.21 2.86 11.61
N GLY A 249 11.00 2.89 11.03
CA GLY A 249 10.13 1.73 10.84
C GLY A 249 9.20 1.46 12.03
N GLU A 250 9.12 2.36 13.01
CA GLU A 250 8.28 2.17 14.20
C GLU A 250 6.83 2.60 13.92
N PRO A 251 5.83 1.80 14.36
CA PRO A 251 4.42 2.16 14.25
C PRO A 251 4.04 3.44 15.01
N VAL A 252 3.56 4.45 14.27
CA VAL A 252 3.13 5.75 14.81
C VAL A 252 1.62 5.79 15.05
N SER A 253 0.83 5.44 14.04
CA SER A 253 -0.63 5.44 14.11
C SER A 253 -1.25 4.51 13.08
N PHE A 254 -2.53 4.17 13.21
CA PHE A 254 -3.23 3.38 12.20
C PHE A 254 -4.64 3.87 11.90
N MET A 255 -5.12 3.57 10.70
CA MET A 255 -6.52 3.75 10.28
C MET A 255 -7.13 2.38 9.99
N SER A 256 -8.26 2.07 10.61
CA SER A 256 -8.97 0.80 10.34
C SER A 256 -9.88 0.95 9.13
N LEU A 257 -9.83 -0.05 8.24
CA LEU A 257 -10.68 -0.18 7.06
C LEU A 257 -11.90 -1.08 7.31
N MET A 258 -12.21 -1.35 8.59
CA MET A 258 -13.35 -2.16 9.00
C MET A 258 -14.63 -1.32 9.16
N LEU A 259 -15.78 -1.96 8.99
CA LEU A 259 -17.11 -1.39 9.23
C LEU A 259 -17.17 -0.62 10.56
N GLY A 260 -17.62 0.64 10.51
CA GLY A 260 -17.85 1.49 11.68
C GLY A 260 -16.63 2.29 12.13
N PHE A 261 -15.45 2.04 11.57
CA PHE A 261 -14.24 2.82 11.84
C PHE A 261 -13.99 3.85 10.73
N ASN A 262 -13.36 4.97 11.08
CA ASN A 262 -12.93 6.02 10.12
C ASN A 262 -14.05 6.43 9.13
N GLY A 263 -15.30 6.50 9.61
CA GLY A 263 -16.48 6.88 8.82
C GLY A 263 -17.03 5.80 7.85
N LEU A 264 -16.44 4.61 7.81
CA LEU A 264 -16.81 3.55 6.87
C LEU A 264 -18.16 2.90 7.19
N LYS A 265 -19.04 2.84 6.17
CA LYS A 265 -20.35 2.17 6.23
C LYS A 265 -20.28 0.68 5.94
N GLN A 266 -19.17 0.21 5.37
CA GLN A 266 -18.84 -1.18 5.09
C GLN A 266 -17.33 -1.35 5.17
N SER A 267 -16.84 -2.53 5.56
CA SER A 267 -15.41 -2.82 5.49
C SER A 267 -14.94 -2.78 4.03
N ILE A 268 -13.74 -2.25 3.79
CA ILE A 268 -13.06 -2.43 2.50
C ILE A 268 -12.63 -3.89 2.41
N LYS A 269 -13.02 -4.59 1.35
CA LYS A 269 -12.87 -6.06 1.29
C LYS A 269 -11.50 -6.53 0.81
N GLN A 270 -10.92 -5.82 -0.16
CA GLN A 270 -9.67 -6.14 -0.84
C GLN A 270 -8.97 -4.82 -1.15
N ALA A 271 -8.19 -4.27 -0.25
CA ALA A 271 -7.51 -2.99 -0.45
C ALA A 271 -6.12 -3.24 -1.05
N GLU A 272 -5.84 -2.71 -2.24
CA GLU A 272 -4.66 -3.09 -3.07
C GLU A 272 -3.81 -1.88 -3.50
N GLY A 273 -4.09 -0.70 -2.99
CA GLY A 273 -3.28 0.47 -3.30
C GLY A 273 -3.65 1.65 -2.43
N VAL A 274 -2.64 2.39 -2.00
CA VAL A 274 -2.77 3.59 -1.17
C VAL A 274 -1.94 4.71 -1.79
N ALA A 275 -2.44 5.93 -1.75
CA ALA A 275 -1.68 7.12 -2.11
C ALA A 275 -2.14 8.32 -1.27
N MET A 276 -1.27 9.31 -1.11
CA MET A 276 -1.55 10.55 -0.42
C MET A 276 -1.13 11.74 -1.28
N ASP A 277 -1.98 12.77 -1.32
CA ASP A 277 -1.64 14.02 -2.01
C ASP A 277 -0.93 15.03 -1.08
N ASP A 278 -0.55 16.17 -1.65
CA ASP A 278 0.11 17.26 -0.92
C ASP A 278 -0.78 17.99 0.10
N GLN A 279 -2.09 17.73 0.09
CA GLN A 279 -3.04 18.22 1.10
C GLN A 279 -3.21 17.21 2.25
N GLY A 280 -2.53 16.06 2.17
CA GLY A 280 -2.64 14.99 3.14
C GLY A 280 -3.94 14.20 3.01
N VAL A 281 -4.64 14.25 1.88
CA VAL A 281 -5.80 13.40 1.62
C VAL A 281 -5.32 12.02 1.20
N ILE A 282 -5.87 10.97 1.82
CA ILE A 282 -5.50 9.58 1.54
C ILE A 282 -6.53 8.97 0.59
N TYR A 283 -6.03 8.30 -0.44
CA TYR A 283 -6.79 7.59 -1.43
C TYR A 283 -6.48 6.10 -1.31
N VAL A 284 -7.51 5.27 -1.46
CA VAL A 284 -7.36 3.82 -1.47
C VAL A 284 -8.11 3.27 -2.67
N VAL A 285 -7.48 2.35 -3.39
CA VAL A 285 -8.15 1.49 -4.38
C VAL A 285 -8.25 0.08 -3.84
N GLY A 286 -9.25 -0.65 -4.30
CA GLY A 286 -9.45 -2.02 -3.89
C GLY A 286 -10.18 -2.86 -4.92
N GLU A 287 -9.93 -4.16 -4.91
CA GLU A 287 -10.52 -5.07 -5.88
C GLU A 287 -12.06 -5.13 -5.80
N PRO A 288 -12.72 -5.34 -6.95
CA PRO A 288 -12.09 -5.39 -8.28
C PRO A 288 -11.65 -4.00 -8.79
N ASN A 289 -12.39 -2.95 -8.47
CA ASN A 289 -12.18 -1.60 -9.01
C ASN A 289 -12.89 -0.51 -8.19
N LEU A 290 -12.76 -0.57 -6.86
CA LEU A 290 -13.43 0.33 -5.93
C LEU A 290 -12.48 1.45 -5.49
N PHE A 291 -12.98 2.68 -5.48
CA PHE A 291 -12.26 3.87 -5.06
C PHE A 291 -12.79 4.41 -3.73
N TYR A 292 -11.86 4.84 -2.88
CA TYR A 292 -12.12 5.42 -1.57
C TYR A 292 -11.26 6.67 -1.38
N ARG A 293 -11.79 7.63 -0.63
CA ARG A 293 -11.07 8.83 -0.22
C ARG A 293 -11.32 9.09 1.26
N PHE A 294 -10.24 9.36 1.97
CA PHE A 294 -10.20 9.65 3.39
C PHE A 294 -9.60 11.04 3.57
N VAL A 295 -10.36 11.90 4.24
CA VAL A 295 -9.95 13.27 4.53
C VAL A 295 -9.63 13.39 6.02
N PRO A 296 -8.59 14.16 6.41
CA PRO A 296 -8.33 14.43 7.81
C PRO A 296 -9.44 15.31 8.40
N ASP A 297 -9.80 15.06 9.66
CA ASP A 297 -10.68 15.92 10.44
C ASP A 297 -10.14 17.36 10.45
N ALA A 298 -11.03 18.35 10.37
CA ALA A 298 -10.67 19.77 10.36
C ALA A 298 -10.03 20.26 11.67
#